data_AF-A0A966W270-F1
#
_entry.id   AF-A0A966W270-F1
#
_cell.length_a   1.000
_cell.length_b   1.000
_cell.length_c   1.000
_cell.angle_alpha   90.00
_cell.angle_beta   90.00
_cell.angle_gamma   90.00
#
_symmetry.space_group_name_H-M   'P 1'
#
loop_
_entity.id
_entity.type
_entity.pdbx_description
1 polymer ?
#
loop_
_entity_poly.entity_id
_entity_poly.type
_entity_poly.pdbx_seq_one_letter_code
_entity_poly.pdbx_strand_id
1 'polypeptide(L)' 'MPTSAELGYNSKIEGDVVVTRVDAAINWCRKQSLWPMPMGLACCAIELMAAGASKFDISRFGSEVMRFSPR' A
#
# COMPACT_ATOMS: atom_id res chain seq x y z
N MET A 1 13.22 14.35 9.72
CA MET A 1 12.48 15.49 9.14
C MET A 1 12.71 15.48 7.63
N PRO A 2 11.74 15.08 6.80
CA PRO A 2 11.81 15.36 5.36
C PRO A 2 11.32 16.81 5.16
N THR A 3 12.20 17.63 4.60
CA THR A 3 11.97 19.02 4.25
C THR A 3 11.04 19.13 3.05
N SER A 4 10.13 20.10 3.14
CA SER A 4 9.16 20.50 2.12
C SER A 4 9.85 21.11 0.89
N ALA A 5 10.32 20.29 -0.05
CA ALA A 5 10.52 20.65 -1.46
C ALA A 5 11.13 19.46 -2.24
N GLU A 6 10.31 18.69 -2.96
CA GLU A 6 10.59 18.44 -4.38
C GLU A 6 9.34 18.00 -5.13
N LEU A 7 9.23 18.53 -6.32
CA LEU A 7 8.08 18.68 -7.19
C LEU A 7 7.65 17.33 -7.79
N GLY A 8 6.39 16.92 -7.58
CA GLY A 8 5.79 15.77 -8.26
C GLY A 8 4.70 16.25 -9.22
N TYR A 9 5.06 16.45 -10.48
CA TYR A 9 4.09 16.66 -11.56
C TYR A 9 3.15 15.45 -11.66
N ASN A 10 1.84 15.69 -11.49
CA ASN A 10 0.81 14.68 -11.68
C ASN A 10 0.21 14.88 -13.08
N SER A 11 0.71 14.11 -14.05
CA SER A 11 0.25 14.11 -15.46
C SER A 11 -1.23 13.81 -15.66
N LYS A 12 -1.97 13.42 -14.63
CA LYS A 12 -3.38 13.01 -14.74
C LYS A 12 -4.38 14.13 -14.56
N ILE A 13 -3.99 15.29 -14.02
CA ILE A 13 -4.88 16.44 -13.85
C ILE A 13 -4.37 17.59 -14.72
N GLU A 14 -5.02 17.78 -15.86
CA GLU A 14 -4.98 19.05 -16.58
C GLU A 14 -5.76 20.07 -15.76
N GLY A 15 -5.05 21.02 -15.13
CA GLY A 15 -5.67 22.20 -14.53
C GLY A 15 -5.98 22.10 -13.02
N ASP A 16 -5.25 22.92 -12.27
CA ASP A 16 -5.81 23.80 -11.25
C ASP A 16 -6.31 23.22 -9.91
N VAL A 17 -5.43 22.52 -9.16
CA VAL A 17 -5.22 22.75 -7.70
C VAL A 17 -4.25 21.71 -7.14
N VAL A 18 -3.08 22.17 -6.68
CA VAL A 18 -2.02 21.33 -6.09
C VAL A 18 -2.27 21.19 -4.57
N VAL A 19 -3.07 20.22 -4.13
CA VAL A 19 -3.26 19.94 -2.69
C VAL A 19 -2.18 19.00 -2.16
N THR A 20 -0.94 19.46 -2.05
CA THR A 20 0.22 18.64 -1.63
C THR A 20 0.00 17.90 -0.31
N ARG A 21 -0.64 18.55 0.67
CA ARG A 21 -0.86 17.94 2.00
C ARG A 21 -1.97 16.89 2.02
N VAL A 22 -3.05 17.13 1.27
CA VAL A 22 -4.18 16.18 1.22
C VAL A 22 -3.84 14.99 0.33
N ASP A 23 -3.18 15.21 -0.81
CA ASP A 23 -2.71 14.11 -1.67
C ASP A 23 -1.66 13.25 -0.95
N ALA A 24 -0.72 13.87 -0.22
CA ALA A 24 0.23 13.15 0.62
C ALA A 24 -0.46 12.35 1.73
N ALA A 25 -1.48 12.92 2.38
CA ALA A 25 -2.26 12.20 3.40
C ALA A 25 -3.03 11.01 2.80
N ILE A 26 -3.66 11.19 1.64
CA ILE A 26 -4.40 10.12 0.96
C ILE A 26 -3.46 9.00 0.51
N ASN A 27 -2.30 9.32 -0.05
CA ASN A 27 -1.30 8.34 -0.46
C ASN A 27 -0.68 7.62 0.74
N TRP A 28 -0.50 8.33 1.87
CA TRP A 28 -0.10 7.71 3.13
C TRP A 28 -1.15 6.70 3.61
N CYS A 29 -2.44 7.08 3.64
CA CYS A 29 -3.52 6.17 4.00
C CYS A 29 -3.56 4.92 3.12
N ARG A 30 -3.44 5.07 1.79
CA ARG A 30 -3.43 3.93 0.84
C ARG A 30 -2.26 2.98 1.07
N LYS A 31 -1.06 3.50 1.38
CA LYS A 31 0.13 2.69 1.62
C LYS A 31 0.05 1.90 2.94
N GLN A 32 -0.67 2.43 3.93
CA GLN A 32 -0.77 1.86 5.28
C GLN A 32 -1.96 0.89 5.45
N SER A 33 -2.83 0.74 4.44
CA SER A 33 -4.08 -0.04 4.52
C SER A 33 -4.23 -1.02 3.35
N LEU A 34 -3.14 -1.70 3.00
CA LEU A 34 -3.13 -2.64 1.89
C LEU A 34 -3.87 -3.92 2.29
N TRP A 35 -4.88 -4.32 1.52
CA TRP A 35 -5.53 -5.63 1.64
C TRP A 35 -5.06 -6.55 0.51
N PRO A 36 -3.98 -7.31 0.72
CA PRO A 36 -3.43 -8.17 -0.31
C PRO A 36 -4.39 -9.32 -0.64
N MET A 37 -4.40 -9.68 -1.92
CA MET A 37 -5.04 -10.89 -2.40
C MET A 37 -3.97 -11.97 -2.57
N PRO A 38 -3.94 -13.00 -1.71
CA PRO A 38 -2.97 -14.06 -1.85
C PRO A 38 -3.32 -14.96 -3.04
N MET A 39 -2.59 -14.81 -4.15
CA MET A 39 -2.65 -15.72 -5.30
C MET A 39 -1.47 -16.70 -5.24
N GLY A 40 -1.67 -17.81 -4.55
CA GLY A 40 -0.66 -18.87 -4.44
C GLY A 40 -0.63 -19.78 -5.65
N LEU A 41 0.20 -19.47 -6.65
CA LEU A 41 0.30 -20.26 -7.89
C LEU A 41 1.33 -21.40 -7.83
N ALA A 42 2.34 -21.30 -6.97
CA ALA A 42 3.46 -22.23 -6.86
C ALA A 42 4.12 -22.16 -5.46
N CYS A 43 5.41 -22.47 -5.35
CA CYS A 43 6.18 -22.42 -4.10
C CYS A 43 6.20 -21.03 -3.43
N CYS A 44 6.04 -19.92 -4.16
CA CYS A 44 5.93 -18.59 -3.54
C CYS A 44 4.71 -18.46 -2.61
N ALA A 45 3.71 -19.34 -2.75
CA ALA A 45 2.54 -19.37 -1.87
C ALA A 45 2.93 -19.70 -0.42
N ILE A 46 3.85 -20.65 -0.21
CA ILE A 46 4.25 -21.06 1.15
C ILE A 46 5.09 -19.98 1.83
N GLU A 47 5.87 -19.22 1.05
CA GLU A 47 6.63 -18.07 1.55
C GLU A 47 5.68 -16.95 1.97
N LEU A 48 4.62 -16.69 1.19
CA LEU A 48 3.61 -15.70 1.52
C LEU A 48 2.82 -16.08 2.80
N MET A 49 2.49 -17.36 2.97
CA MET A 49 1.85 -17.85 4.19
C MET A 49 2.77 -17.72 5.42
N ALA A 50 4.07 -18.00 5.25
CA ALA A 50 5.06 -17.80 6.31
C ALA A 50 5.25 -16.31 6.65
N ALA A 51 5.12 -15.42 5.67
CA ALA A 51 5.09 -13.96 5.83
C ALA A 51 3.79 -13.43 6.47
N GLY A 52 2.76 -14.27 6.65
CA GLY A 52 1.58 -13.95 7.45
C GLY A 52 1.58 -14.59 8.84
N ALA A 53 2.61 -15.39 9.17
CA ALA A 53 2.68 -16.10 10.44
C ALA A 53 3.30 -15.23 11.55
N SER A 54 3.25 -15.69 12.81
CA SER A 54 3.74 -14.92 13.97
C SER A 54 5.21 -14.48 13.87
N LYS A 55 6.02 -15.21 13.12
CA LYS A 55 7.46 -14.95 12.96
C LYS A 55 7.72 -13.76 12.04
N PHE A 56 6.96 -13.65 10.95
CA PHE A 56 7.01 -12.55 10.00
C PHE A 56 5.57 -12.10 9.82
N ASP A 57 5.20 -11.06 10.54
CA ASP A 57 3.80 -10.68 10.68
C ASP A 57 3.50 -9.46 9.80
N ILE A 58 2.92 -9.72 8.64
CA ILE A 58 2.51 -8.69 7.68
C ILE A 58 1.36 -7.80 8.19
N SER A 59 0.68 -8.17 9.29
CA SER A 59 -0.38 -7.33 9.89
C SER A 59 0.16 -5.97 10.34
N ARG A 60 1.46 -5.89 10.68
CA ARG A 60 2.15 -4.65 11.06
C ARG A 60 2.07 -3.54 10.01
N PHE A 61 1.88 -3.88 8.75
CA PHE A 61 1.80 -2.94 7.64
C PHE A 61 0.34 -2.64 7.22
N GLY A 62 -0.65 -3.09 7.99
CA GLY A 62 -2.07 -2.93 7.70
C GLY A 62 -2.66 -4.01 6.79
N SER A 63 -1.87 -5.04 6.47
CA SER A 63 -2.24 -6.18 5.63
C SER A 63 -2.69 -7.42 6.41
N GLU A 64 -3.41 -7.21 7.51
CA GLU A 64 -3.99 -8.29 8.32
C GLU A 64 -5.15 -9.01 7.58
N VAL A 65 -5.91 -8.27 6.76
CA VAL A 65 -7.05 -8.81 6.02
C VAL A 65 -6.60 -9.24 4.64
N MET A 66 -6.35 -10.54 4.49
CA MET A 66 -6.13 -11.19 3.20
C MET A 66 -7.48 -11.45 2.54
N ARG A 67 -7.85 -10.68 1.51
CA ARG A 67 -9.12 -10.86 0.79
C ARG A 67 -8.94 -11.85 -0.37
N PHE A 68 -9.73 -12.92 -0.36
CA PHE A 68 -9.71 -13.95 -1.41
C PHE A 68 -10.64 -13.66 -2.60
N SER A 69 -11.36 -12.53 -2.56
CA SER A 69 -12.19 -12.04 -3.65
C SER A 69 -11.52 -10.84 -4.33
N PRO A 70 -11.60 -10.72 -5.67
CA PRO A 70 -11.08 -9.55 -6.40
C PRO A 70 -11.70 -8.20 -6.04
N ARG A 71 -12.84 -8.19 -5.33
CA ARG A 71 -13.53 -7.01 -4.80
C ARG A 71 -13.92 -7.28 -3.35
#